data_AF-A0A1Y4AU73-F1
#
_entry.id   AF-A0A1Y4AU73-F1
#
_cell.length_a   1.000
_cell.length_b   1.000
_cell.length_c   1.000
_cell.angle_alpha   90.00
_cell.angle_beta   90.00
_cell.angle_gamma   90.00
#
_symmetry.space_group_name_H-M   'P 1'
#
loop_
_entity.id
_entity.type
_entity.pdbx_description
1 polymer ?
#
loop_
_entity_poly.entity_id
_entity_poly.type
_entity_poly.pdbx_seq_one_letter_code
_entity_poly.pdbx_strand_id
1 'polypeptide(L)'
;MANTYAVITDAGIALQNRLLVGETLQITGVKAGSGAVPVTDLRSQTDLQEVKQTLSIVNKQANNQFTVLMVQLTTVGLSSGYDLQQVGVYAKAQGDEKDILFAILQEETPMPIPSEAEKPRYAATFYLSFALSNDNQIEIDTDSSAYLTVDIYNSYEMTADDADEICI
;
A
#
# COMPACT_ATOMS: atom_id res chain seq x y z
N MET A 1 4.28 20.62 4.92
CA MET A 1 4.23 19.23 5.37
C MET A 1 2.75 18.92 5.51
N ALA A 2 2.20 18.02 4.68
CA ALA A 2 0.85 17.52 4.94
C ALA A 2 0.92 16.67 6.21
N ASN A 3 0.01 16.85 7.16
CA ASN A 3 -0.05 15.93 8.29
C ASN A 3 -0.76 14.67 7.81
N THR A 4 -0.11 13.53 7.99
CA THR A 4 -0.68 12.21 7.73
C THR A 4 -0.80 11.50 9.07
N TYR A 5 -1.96 10.93 9.36
CA TYR A 5 -2.21 10.14 10.55
C TYR A 5 -2.12 8.66 10.19
N ALA A 6 -1.24 7.92 10.84
CA ALA A 6 -1.07 6.50 10.60
C ALA A 6 -1.17 5.73 11.92
N VAL A 7 -2.00 4.70 11.96
CA VAL A 7 -2.16 3.83 13.13
C VAL A 7 -2.30 2.37 12.72
N ILE A 8 -1.74 1.47 13.54
CA ILE A 8 -2.15 0.08 13.56
C ILE A 8 -3.51 0.03 14.27
N THR A 9 -4.50 -0.63 13.68
CA THR A 9 -5.84 -0.74 14.28
C THR A 9 -5.82 -1.67 15.49
N ASP A 10 -6.87 -1.63 16.32
CA ASP A 10 -6.99 -2.57 17.45
C ASP A 10 -6.97 -4.03 16.98
N ALA A 11 -7.59 -4.32 15.82
CA ALA A 11 -7.53 -5.65 15.21
C ALA A 11 -6.12 -5.98 14.69
N GLY A 12 -5.41 -5.01 14.12
CA GLY A 12 -4.03 -5.15 13.67
C GLY A 12 -3.07 -5.46 14.82
N ILE A 13 -3.23 -4.78 15.96
CA ILE A 13 -2.45 -5.05 17.18
C ILE A 13 -2.72 -6.47 17.69
N ALA A 14 -4.00 -6.88 17.73
CA ALA A 14 -4.37 -8.23 18.12
C ALA A 14 -3.73 -9.28 17.19
N LEU A 15 -3.67 -8.99 15.89
CA LEU A 15 -3.03 -9.85 14.91
C LEU A 15 -1.50 -9.88 15.07
N GLN A 16 -0.86 -8.74 15.32
CA GLN A 16 0.57 -8.64 15.59
C GLN A 16 0.98 -9.45 16.82
N ASN A 17 0.17 -9.45 17.88
CA ASN A 17 0.44 -10.26 19.07
C ASN A 17 0.46 -11.77 18.78
N ARG A 18 -0.18 -12.23 17.69
CA ARG A 18 -0.10 -13.63 17.25
C ARG A 18 1.28 -14.01 16.71
N LEU A 19 2.06 -13.06 16.19
CA LEU A 19 3.46 -13.28 15.83
C LEU A 19 4.31 -13.69 17.04
N LEU A 20 4.03 -13.12 18.22
CA LEU A 20 4.78 -13.40 19.45
C LEU A 20 4.59 -14.83 19.95
N VAL A 21 3.51 -15.50 19.54
CA VAL A 21 3.23 -16.91 19.85
C VAL A 21 3.59 -17.86 18.72
N GLY A 22 4.31 -17.37 17.69
CA GLY A 22 4.87 -18.18 16.61
C GLY A 22 3.99 -18.34 15.37
N GLU A 23 2.89 -17.59 15.26
CA GLU A 23 2.11 -17.55 14.03
C GLU A 23 2.76 -16.67 12.97
N THR A 24 2.40 -16.87 11.71
CA THR A 24 2.86 -16.07 10.57
C THR A 24 1.74 -15.17 10.08
N LEU A 25 2.04 -13.89 9.83
CA LEU A 25 1.10 -12.96 9.21
C LEU A 25 1.32 -12.86 7.71
N GLN A 26 0.21 -12.73 6.99
CA GLN A 26 0.17 -12.56 5.54
C GLN A 26 -0.57 -11.28 5.21
N ILE A 27 0.11 -10.36 4.52
CA ILE A 27 -0.51 -9.17 3.93
C ILE A 27 -1.27 -9.63 2.69
N THR A 28 -2.56 -9.34 2.64
CA THR A 28 -3.47 -9.86 1.61
C THR A 28 -3.84 -8.81 0.58
N GLY A 29 -3.73 -7.53 0.92
CA GLY A 29 -3.98 -6.44 -0.01
C GLY A 29 -3.85 -5.08 0.63
N VAL A 30 -3.89 -4.06 -0.21
CA VAL A 30 -3.94 -2.66 0.21
C VAL A 30 -5.09 -2.00 -0.55
N LYS A 31 -5.88 -1.17 0.11
CA LYS A 31 -7.01 -0.46 -0.51
C LYS A 31 -6.89 1.04 -0.28
N ALA A 32 -7.56 1.78 -1.14
CA ALA A 32 -7.65 3.23 -1.10
C ALA A 32 -9.12 3.65 -1.03
N GLY A 33 -9.41 4.69 -0.24
CA GLY A 33 -10.75 5.24 -0.05
C GLY A 33 -10.76 6.77 0.05
N SER A 34 -11.94 7.35 -0.15
CA SER A 34 -12.19 8.80 -0.03
C SER A 34 -12.80 9.22 1.30
N GLY A 35 -13.19 8.26 2.14
CA GLY A 35 -13.78 8.58 3.43
C GLY A 35 -12.73 9.05 4.45
N ALA A 36 -13.19 9.75 5.48
CA ALA A 36 -12.41 10.13 6.64
C ALA A 36 -13.18 9.82 7.93
N VAL A 37 -12.44 9.62 9.01
CA VAL A 37 -12.97 9.54 10.37
C VAL A 37 -12.17 10.46 11.30
N PRO A 38 -12.71 10.85 12.47
CA PRO A 38 -11.93 11.52 13.48
C PRO A 38 -10.66 10.74 13.82
N VAL A 39 -9.56 11.45 14.06
CA VAL A 39 -8.25 10.83 14.37
C VAL A 39 -8.33 9.88 15.57
N THR A 40 -9.21 10.20 16.53
CA THR A 40 -9.49 9.36 17.72
C THR A 40 -10.12 8.01 17.37
N ASP A 41 -10.78 7.92 16.22
CA ASP A 41 -11.60 6.76 15.83
C ASP A 41 -10.86 5.86 14.84
N LEU A 42 -9.74 6.33 14.26
CA LEU A 42 -8.93 5.59 13.29
C LEU A 42 -8.56 4.19 13.78
N ARG A 43 -8.16 4.07 15.06
CA ARG A 43 -7.72 2.79 15.62
C ARG A 43 -8.84 1.75 15.68
N SER A 44 -10.09 2.19 15.85
CA SER A 44 -11.26 1.33 15.98
C SER A 44 -11.84 0.86 14.63
N GLN A 45 -11.33 1.38 13.51
CA GLN A 45 -11.79 1.01 12.18
C GLN A 45 -11.51 -0.48 11.90
N THR A 46 -12.48 -1.15 11.29
CA THR A 46 -12.35 -2.54 10.83
C THR A 46 -12.26 -2.65 9.31
N ASP A 47 -12.59 -1.58 8.60
CA ASP A 47 -12.49 -1.44 7.15
C ASP A 47 -12.34 0.06 6.81
N LEU A 48 -11.96 0.38 5.58
CA LEU A 48 -11.90 1.78 5.14
C LEU A 48 -13.29 2.34 4.88
N GLN A 49 -13.41 3.67 5.03
CA GLN A 49 -14.61 4.38 4.60
C GLN A 49 -14.53 4.68 3.10
N GLU A 50 -15.63 4.42 2.39
CA GLU A 50 -15.76 4.66 0.95
C GLU A 50 -14.61 4.10 0.10
N VAL A 51 -14.36 2.79 0.19
CA VAL A 51 -13.36 2.10 -0.63
C VAL A 51 -13.62 2.40 -2.13
N LYS A 52 -12.59 2.88 -2.83
CA LYS A 52 -12.63 3.18 -4.26
C LYS A 52 -11.90 2.17 -5.11
N GLN A 53 -10.75 1.69 -4.62
CA GLN A 53 -9.94 0.72 -5.36
C GLN A 53 -8.98 -0.06 -4.48
N THR A 54 -8.51 -1.19 -5.03
CA THR A 54 -7.41 -1.98 -4.48
C THR A 54 -6.11 -1.54 -5.16
N LEU A 55 -5.06 -1.40 -4.37
CA LEU A 55 -3.72 -1.01 -4.78
C LEU A 55 -2.85 -2.25 -5.03
N SER A 56 -1.92 -2.14 -5.97
CA SER A 56 -0.98 -3.21 -6.28
C SER A 56 0.22 -3.17 -5.34
N ILE A 57 0.52 -4.27 -4.67
CA ILE A 57 1.77 -4.42 -3.90
C ILE A 57 2.86 -4.79 -4.89
N VAL A 58 3.77 -3.85 -5.18
CA VAL A 58 4.84 -4.02 -6.17
C VAL A 58 6.13 -4.53 -5.56
N ASN A 59 6.37 -4.28 -4.26
CA ASN A 59 7.48 -4.87 -3.52
C ASN A 59 7.13 -4.99 -2.03
N LYS A 60 7.66 -6.01 -1.37
CA LYS A 60 7.63 -6.19 0.08
C LYS A 60 9.04 -6.52 0.56
N GLN A 61 9.59 -5.64 1.38
CA GLN A 61 10.85 -5.87 2.08
C GLN A 61 10.56 -6.00 3.57
N ALA A 62 11.00 -7.08 4.20
CA ALA A 62 10.81 -7.30 5.63
C ALA A 62 12.15 -7.67 6.27
N ASN A 63 12.42 -7.09 7.43
CA ASN A 63 13.50 -7.48 8.33
C ASN A 63 12.95 -7.61 9.77
N ASN A 64 13.84 -7.90 10.72
CA ASN A 64 13.43 -8.13 12.12
C ASN A 64 12.90 -6.89 12.85
N GLN A 65 13.01 -5.69 12.26
CA GLN A 65 12.62 -4.43 12.87
C GLN A 65 11.49 -3.73 12.11
N PHE A 66 11.53 -3.78 10.78
CA PHE A 66 10.61 -3.07 9.92
C PHE A 66 10.15 -3.94 8.75
N THR A 67 8.94 -3.68 8.30
CA THR A 67 8.48 -4.10 6.97
C THR A 67 8.10 -2.88 6.17
N VAL A 68 8.58 -2.83 4.92
CA VAL A 68 8.31 -1.79 3.95
C VAL A 68 7.53 -2.39 2.79
N LEU A 69 6.37 -1.81 2.48
CA LEU A 69 5.59 -2.13 1.30
C LEU A 69 5.71 -0.99 0.30
N MET A 70 6.14 -1.32 -0.91
CA MET A 70 5.96 -0.44 -2.05
C MET A 70 4.63 -0.78 -2.70
N VAL A 71 3.71 0.17 -2.73
CA VAL A 71 2.37 -0.01 -3.29
C VAL A 71 2.09 1.02 -4.37
N GLN A 72 1.38 0.61 -5.40
CA GLN A 72 1.08 1.43 -6.55
C GLN A 72 -0.43 1.61 -6.71
N LEU A 73 -0.83 2.87 -6.83
CA LEU A 73 -2.13 3.30 -7.31
C LEU A 73 -2.01 3.56 -8.80
N THR A 74 -2.93 3.03 -9.60
CA THR A 74 -3.07 3.40 -11.01
C THR A 74 -4.50 3.83 -11.28
N THR A 75 -4.74 4.52 -12.39
CA THR A 75 -6.10 4.86 -12.83
C THR A 75 -6.74 3.77 -13.67
N VAL A 76 -6.06 2.65 -13.92
CA VAL A 76 -6.60 1.58 -14.79
C VAL A 76 -7.84 0.98 -14.13
N GLY A 77 -8.96 1.02 -14.83
CA GLY A 77 -10.26 0.58 -14.31
C GLY A 77 -10.98 1.61 -13.43
N LEU A 78 -10.42 2.80 -13.23
CA LEU A 78 -11.02 3.85 -12.40
C LEU A 78 -11.94 4.74 -13.25
N SER A 79 -13.25 4.46 -13.17
CA SER A 79 -14.28 5.16 -13.97
C SER A 79 -14.49 6.62 -13.59
N SER A 80 -14.17 7.02 -12.36
CA SER A 80 -14.32 8.38 -11.87
C SER A 80 -13.18 8.71 -10.91
N GLY A 81 -12.62 9.91 -11.05
CA GLY A 81 -11.64 10.43 -10.11
C GLY A 81 -12.24 10.59 -8.72
N TYR A 82 -11.38 10.65 -7.71
CA TYR A 82 -11.78 10.82 -6.33
C TYR A 82 -10.66 11.46 -5.53
N ASP A 83 -11.03 12.04 -4.39
CA ASP A 83 -10.09 12.56 -3.44
C ASP A 83 -9.64 11.44 -2.50
N LEU A 84 -8.40 10.98 -2.65
CA LEU A 84 -7.80 9.98 -1.77
C LEU A 84 -7.60 10.59 -0.39
N GLN A 85 -8.24 9.97 0.59
CA GLN A 85 -8.14 10.39 1.99
C GLN A 85 -7.59 9.28 2.87
N GLN A 86 -7.87 8.02 2.55
CA GLN A 86 -7.44 6.87 3.34
C GLN A 86 -6.74 5.79 2.51
N VAL A 87 -5.71 5.19 3.12
CA VAL A 87 -5.06 3.97 2.62
C VAL A 87 -5.08 2.93 3.74
N GLY A 88 -5.50 1.70 3.42
CA GLY A 88 -5.67 0.62 4.37
C GLY A 88 -4.85 -0.60 3.95
N VAL A 89 -4.06 -1.14 4.88
CA VAL A 89 -3.33 -2.39 4.69
C VAL A 89 -4.12 -3.52 5.33
N TYR A 90 -4.36 -4.59 4.59
CA TYR A 90 -5.09 -5.75 5.05
C TYR A 90 -4.15 -6.93 5.25
N ALA A 91 -4.36 -7.65 6.33
CA ALA A 91 -3.59 -8.83 6.65
C ALA A 91 -4.44 -9.87 7.35
N LYS A 92 -3.89 -11.08 7.48
CA LYS A 92 -4.46 -12.17 8.25
C LYS A 92 -3.37 -13.08 8.78
N ALA A 93 -3.72 -13.95 9.72
CA ALA A 93 -2.83 -15.04 10.10
C ALA A 93 -2.85 -16.12 9.02
N GLN A 94 -1.73 -16.80 8.83
CA GLN A 94 -1.63 -17.90 7.90
C GLN A 94 -2.63 -19.00 8.26
N GLY A 95 -3.55 -19.30 7.34
CA GLY A 95 -4.62 -20.28 7.54
C GLY A 95 -5.98 -19.68 7.91
N ASP A 96 -6.04 -18.40 8.29
CA ASP A 96 -7.31 -17.72 8.50
C ASP A 96 -8.01 -17.42 7.16
N GLU A 97 -9.35 -17.44 7.17
CA GLU A 97 -10.16 -17.13 5.99
C GLU A 97 -10.39 -15.62 5.82
N LYS A 98 -10.43 -14.88 6.94
CA LYS A 98 -10.85 -13.48 6.96
C LYS A 98 -9.67 -12.52 7.01
N ASP A 99 -9.69 -11.56 6.09
CA ASP A 99 -8.80 -10.40 6.12
C ASP A 99 -9.27 -9.39 7.16
N ILE A 100 -8.31 -8.78 7.85
CA ILE A 100 -8.54 -7.67 8.77
C ILE A 100 -7.85 -6.41 8.27
N LEU A 101 -8.43 -5.25 8.55
CA LEU A 101 -7.72 -3.97 8.39
C LEU A 101 -6.62 -3.91 9.45
N PHE A 102 -5.38 -4.16 9.04
CA PHE A 102 -4.21 -4.19 9.92
C PHE A 102 -3.75 -2.78 10.29
N ALA A 103 -3.62 -1.92 9.29
CA ALA A 103 -3.19 -0.55 9.47
C ALA A 103 -4.02 0.38 8.60
N ILE A 104 -4.24 1.58 9.10
CA ILE A 104 -4.94 2.65 8.38
C ILE A 104 -4.10 3.92 8.42
N LEU A 105 -4.07 4.56 7.26
CA LEU A 105 -3.45 5.83 7.01
C LEU A 105 -4.56 6.79 6.59
N GLN A 106 -4.54 8.00 7.11
CA GLN A 106 -5.46 9.06 6.74
C GLN A 106 -4.69 10.35 6.54
N GLU A 107 -4.77 10.90 5.33
CA GLU A 107 -4.24 12.22 5.04
C GLU A 107 -5.11 13.28 5.73
N GLU A 108 -4.53 14.39 6.21
CA GLU A 108 -5.31 15.55 6.63
C GLU A 108 -5.88 16.29 5.41
N THR A 109 -5.08 16.38 4.34
CA THR A 109 -5.47 17.00 3.07
C THR A 109 -5.69 15.92 2.01
N PRO A 110 -6.90 15.84 1.41
CA PRO A 110 -7.17 14.87 0.35
C PRO A 110 -6.21 15.03 -0.83
N MET A 111 -5.78 13.91 -1.41
CA MET A 111 -4.98 13.89 -2.63
C MET A 111 -5.88 13.58 -3.84
N PRO A 112 -6.00 14.48 -4.83
CA PRO A 112 -6.88 14.26 -5.98
C PRO A 112 -6.30 13.17 -6.90
N ILE A 113 -7.08 12.11 -7.08
CA ILE A 113 -6.81 11.02 -8.03
C ILE A 113 -7.71 11.23 -9.25
N PRO A 114 -7.13 11.37 -10.45
CA PRO A 114 -7.93 11.52 -11.68
C PRO A 114 -8.57 10.19 -12.07
N SER A 115 -9.63 10.24 -12.89
CA SER A 115 -10.15 9.06 -13.59
C SER A 115 -9.18 8.56 -14.66
N GLU A 116 -9.40 7.33 -15.13
CA GLU A 116 -8.68 6.79 -16.30
C GLU A 116 -8.89 7.67 -17.55
N ALA A 117 -10.11 8.20 -17.74
CA ALA A 117 -10.43 9.03 -18.89
C ALA A 117 -9.65 10.36 -18.88
N GLU A 118 -9.42 10.93 -17.70
CA GLU A 118 -8.68 12.19 -17.53
C GLU A 118 -7.16 11.98 -17.64
N LYS A 119 -6.63 10.92 -17.01
CA LYS A 119 -5.20 10.61 -17.04
C LYS A 119 -4.96 9.09 -17.07
N PRO A 120 -5.02 8.44 -18.24
CA PRO A 120 -4.99 6.96 -18.34
C PRO A 120 -3.67 6.31 -17.90
N ARG A 121 -2.59 7.09 -17.77
CA ARG A 121 -1.26 6.62 -17.34
C ARG A 121 -0.83 7.20 -15.99
N TYR A 122 -1.78 7.68 -15.19
CA TYR A 122 -1.44 8.16 -13.87
C TYR A 122 -1.12 6.98 -12.95
N ALA A 123 0.02 7.08 -12.26
CA ALA A 123 0.39 6.20 -11.19
C ALA A 123 0.96 7.00 -10.01
N ALA A 124 0.64 6.57 -8.80
CA ALA A 124 1.25 7.06 -7.57
C ALA A 124 1.83 5.89 -6.80
N THR A 125 3.06 6.03 -6.33
CA THR A 125 3.75 5.03 -5.53
C THR A 125 3.80 5.49 -4.08
N PHE A 126 3.50 4.59 -3.15
CA PHE A 126 3.59 4.85 -1.71
C PHE A 126 4.52 3.83 -1.08
N TYR A 127 5.37 4.28 -0.15
CA TYR A 127 6.20 3.41 0.69
C TYR A 127 5.62 3.39 2.10
N LEU A 128 5.03 2.26 2.47
CA LEU A 128 4.42 2.04 3.78
C LEU A 128 5.42 1.30 4.67
N SER A 129 5.98 1.97 5.67
CA SER A 129 6.88 1.34 6.65
C SER A 129 6.18 1.13 7.99
N PHE A 130 6.23 -0.09 8.52
CA PHE A 130 5.71 -0.41 9.84
C PHE A 130 6.78 -1.08 10.68
N ALA A 131 6.97 -0.56 11.89
CA ALA A 131 7.87 -1.12 12.88
C ALA A 131 7.19 -2.26 13.64
N LEU A 132 7.89 -3.39 13.77
CA LEU A 132 7.54 -4.44 14.73
C LEU A 132 8.13 -4.07 16.10
N SER A 133 7.75 -2.92 16.65
CA SER A 133 8.15 -2.50 17.99
C SER A 133 6.92 -2.39 18.89
N ASN A 134 7.12 -2.54 20.20
CA ASN A 134 6.06 -2.46 21.21
C ASN A 134 5.34 -1.09 21.23
N ASP A 135 5.90 -0.08 20.56
CA ASP A 135 5.39 1.29 20.45
C ASP A 135 4.62 1.56 19.13
N ASN A 136 4.42 0.55 18.27
CA ASN A 136 3.48 0.54 17.13
C ASN A 136 3.43 1.82 16.27
N GLN A 137 4.58 2.38 15.91
CA GLN A 137 4.64 3.52 15.00
C GLN A 137 4.70 3.05 13.54
N ILE A 138 3.82 3.61 12.71
CA ILE A 138 3.87 3.49 11.25
C ILE A 138 4.49 4.77 10.72
N GLU A 139 5.60 4.65 10.01
CA GLU A 139 6.25 5.76 9.33
C GLU A 139 5.96 5.61 7.83
N ILE A 140 5.48 6.67 7.21
CA ILE A 140 5.17 6.66 5.78
C ILE A 140 6.13 7.61 5.13
N ASP A 141 7.01 7.07 4.30
CA ASP A 141 7.74 7.90 3.37
C ASP A 141 6.91 7.98 2.08
N THR A 142 6.10 9.03 1.99
CA THR A 142 5.43 9.33 0.73
C THR A 142 6.40 10.11 -0.11
N ASP A 143 7.35 9.41 -0.73
CA ASP A 143 8.12 9.98 -1.83
C ASP A 143 7.14 10.16 -2.99
N SER A 144 6.35 11.22 -2.93
CA SER A 144 5.43 11.63 -3.99
C SER A 144 6.23 12.24 -5.15
N SER A 145 7.36 11.63 -5.54
CA SER A 145 7.61 11.55 -6.95
C SER A 145 6.46 10.71 -7.51
N ALA A 146 5.35 11.36 -7.84
CA ALA A 146 4.51 10.88 -8.93
C ALA A 146 5.48 10.73 -10.09
N TYR A 147 6.04 9.53 -10.26
CA TYR A 147 6.72 9.20 -11.49
C TYR A 147 5.62 9.34 -12.53
N LEU A 148 5.64 10.48 -13.22
CA LEU A 148 5.07 10.59 -14.54
C LEU A 148 5.79 9.51 -15.35
N THR A 149 5.29 8.28 -15.34
CA THR A 149 5.70 7.28 -16.32
C THR A 149 4.97 7.65 -17.61
N VAL A 150 5.34 8.79 -18.20
CA VAL A 150 5.40 8.88 -19.65
C VAL A 150 6.62 8.05 -20.03
N ASP A 151 6.40 6.74 -20.15
CA ASP A 151 7.00 5.89 -21.17
C ASP A 151 6.57 4.44 -20.96
N ILE A 152 5.56 4.04 -21.75
CA ILE A 152 5.71 2.77 -22.45
C ILE A 152 6.62 3.10 -23.64
N TYR A 153 7.94 3.10 -23.43
CA TYR A 153 8.87 2.89 -24.53
C TYR A 153 9.07 1.38 -24.64
N ASN A 154 8.63 0.89 -25.77
CA ASN A 154 8.70 -0.48 -26.22
C ASN A 154 10.16 -0.84 -26.54
N SER A 155 10.69 -1.91 -25.95
CA SER A 155 11.61 -2.85 -26.60
C SER A 155 11.80 -4.05 -25.63
N TYR A 156 11.29 -5.24 -25.92
CA TYR A 156 12.02 -6.21 -26.75
C TYR A 156 13.26 -5.63 -27.44
N GLU A 157 14.38 -5.60 -26.72
CA GLU A 157 15.64 -6.02 -27.31
C GLU A 157 15.87 -7.45 -26.83
N MET A 158 15.40 -8.42 -27.61
CA MET A 158 16.22 -9.62 -27.76
C MET A 158 17.47 -9.12 -28.49
N THR A 159 18.56 -8.88 -27.77
CA THR A 159 19.86 -8.80 -28.43
C THR A 159 20.19 -10.22 -28.88
N ALA A 160 20.24 -10.42 -30.19
CA ALA A 160 20.83 -11.60 -30.79
C ALA A 160 22.36 -11.58 -30.59
N ASP A 161 22.81 -11.60 -29.33
CA ASP A 161 24.24 -11.59 -28.97
C ASP A 161 24.61 -12.49 -27.78
N ASP A 162 23.65 -13.18 -27.14
CA ASP A 162 23.95 -14.28 -26.20
C ASP A 162 24.17 -15.63 -26.94
N ALA A 163 24.75 -15.58 -28.14
CA ALA A 163 25.09 -16.77 -28.92
C ALA A 163 26.58 -17.17 -28.83
N ASP A 164 27.40 -16.50 -28.02
CA ASP A 164 28.86 -16.75 -28.06
C ASP A 164 29.59 -16.78 -26.69
N GLU A 165 28.97 -17.32 -25.64
CA GLU A 165 29.73 -17.83 -24.48
C GLU A 165 29.31 -19.25 -24.04
N ILE A 166 29.13 -20.13 -25.03
CA ILE A 166 29.42 -21.57 -24.87
C ILE A 166 30.26 -22.02 -26.06
N CYS A 167 31.57 -21.79 -26.01
CA CYS A 167 32.62 -22.69 -26.51
C CYS A 167 34.01 -22.08 -26.23
N ILE A 168 34.69 -22.49 -25.14
CA ILE A 168 35.94 -23.29 -25.15
C ILE A 168 35.98 -24.10 -23.85
#